data_AF-A0A5B0BHS2-F1
#
_entry.id   AF-A0A5B0BHS2-F1
#
_cell.length_a   1.000
_cell.length_b   1.000
_cell.length_c   1.000
_cell.angle_alpha   90.00
_cell.angle_beta   90.00
_cell.angle_gamma   90.00
#
_symmetry.space_group_name_H-M   'P 1'
#
loop_
_entity.id
_entity.type
_entity.pdbx_description
1 polymer ?
#
loop_
_entity_poly.entity_id
_entity_poly.type
_entity_poly.pdbx_seq_one_letter_code
_entity_poly.pdbx_strand_id
1 'polypeptide(L)'
;MELGEIRVDWARLLFGDADALSAWRHAEPVDARADVAFWGASEEAAALAFTAPYLGGPGEDGVRGWTGLPVAEAMRLAGALSDWKDADPARRLVVDFRPHSHHWQIMRAVRASPLQAGTVEVGGARVLCTMPRQGDGRFPVSADLDPTGRPVSVRVAFPE
;
A
#
# COMPACT_ATOMS: atom_id res chain seq x y z
N MET A 1 -21.80 -3.83 21.45
CA MET A 1 -21.74 -5.31 21.41
C MET A 1 -20.28 -5.71 21.21
N GLU A 2 -19.74 -6.58 22.06
CA GLU A 2 -18.37 -7.10 21.87
C GLU A 2 -18.32 -8.09 20.71
N LEU A 3 -17.34 -7.92 19.82
CA LEU A 3 -17.10 -8.79 18.66
C LEU A 3 -15.88 -9.72 18.85
N GLY A 4 -15.04 -9.45 19.85
CA GLY A 4 -13.85 -10.23 20.16
C GLY A 4 -12.57 -9.42 19.99
N GLU A 5 -11.54 -10.03 19.42
CA GLU A 5 -10.23 -9.39 19.21
C GLU A 5 -9.76 -9.56 17.77
N ILE A 6 -9.06 -8.57 17.25
CA ILE A 6 -8.32 -8.66 15.99
C ILE A 6 -6.83 -8.76 16.26
N ARG A 7 -6.12 -9.56 15.45
CA ARG A 7 -4.66 -9.58 15.42
C ARG A 7 -4.18 -8.72 14.27
N VAL A 8 -3.32 -7.76 14.57
CA VAL A 8 -2.69 -6.87 13.58
C VAL A 8 -1.24 -7.30 13.41
N ASP A 9 -0.84 -7.41 12.15
CA ASP A 9 0.53 -7.66 11.70
C ASP A 9 0.87 -6.63 10.61
N TRP A 10 2.15 -6.27 10.48
CA TRP A 10 2.64 -5.19 9.62
C TRP A 10 1.97 -3.83 9.83
N ALA A 11 1.44 -3.58 11.03
CA ALA A 11 0.67 -2.40 11.38
C ALA A 11 -0.42 -2.09 10.34
N ARG A 12 -1.16 -3.10 9.86
CA ARG A 12 -2.23 -2.93 8.87
C ARG A 12 -3.53 -3.53 9.36
N LEU A 13 -4.56 -2.70 9.37
CA LEU A 13 -5.91 -3.08 9.75
C LEU A 13 -6.88 -2.78 8.61
N LEU A 14 -7.62 -3.80 8.15
CA LEU A 14 -8.59 -3.68 7.07
C LEU A 14 -10.02 -3.79 7.62
N PHE A 15 -10.90 -2.92 7.15
CA PHE A 15 -12.34 -3.02 7.29
C PHE A 15 -12.95 -3.17 5.90
N GLY A 16 -13.64 -4.28 5.66
CA GLY A 16 -14.22 -4.57 4.37
C GLY A 16 -15.32 -5.62 4.49
N ASP A 17 -16.16 -5.66 3.45
CA ASP A 17 -17.14 -6.72 3.29
C ASP A 17 -16.45 -8.07 3.08
N ALA A 18 -16.87 -9.09 3.82
CA ALA A 18 -16.21 -10.40 3.84
C ALA A 18 -16.29 -11.11 2.47
N ASP A 19 -17.40 -10.96 1.76
CA ASP A 19 -17.59 -11.56 0.44
C ASP A 19 -16.78 -10.80 -0.60
N ALA A 20 -16.79 -9.47 -0.54
CA ALA A 20 -15.98 -8.64 -1.43
C ALA A 20 -14.48 -8.95 -1.30
N LEU A 21 -13.99 -9.21 -0.08
CA LEU A 21 -12.60 -9.57 0.17
C LEU A 21 -12.18 -10.89 -0.50
N SER A 22 -13.12 -11.74 -0.95
CA SER A 22 -12.78 -12.92 -1.76
C SER A 22 -12.20 -12.54 -3.13
N ALA A 23 -12.45 -11.31 -3.61
CA ALA A 23 -11.87 -10.77 -4.83
C ALA A 23 -10.51 -10.07 -4.60
N TRP A 24 -9.98 -10.10 -3.38
CA TRP A 24 -8.74 -9.42 -3.05
C TRP A 24 -7.54 -10.01 -3.81
N ARG A 25 -6.86 -9.17 -4.60
CA ARG A 25 -5.56 -9.48 -5.23
C ARG A 25 -4.44 -8.79 -4.48
N HIS A 26 -3.64 -9.57 -3.76
CA HIS A 26 -2.53 -9.04 -2.96
C HIS A 26 -1.32 -8.69 -3.83
N ALA A 27 -0.85 -9.62 -4.66
CA ALA A 27 0.36 -9.45 -5.47
C ALA A 27 0.05 -9.13 -6.95
N GLU A 28 -1.02 -9.72 -7.49
CA GLU A 28 -1.35 -9.59 -8.92
C GLU A 28 -2.01 -8.25 -9.23
N PRO A 29 -1.62 -7.58 -10.33
CA PRO A 29 -2.28 -6.36 -10.75
C PRO A 29 -3.69 -6.63 -11.26
N VAL A 30 -4.60 -5.67 -11.05
CA VAL A 30 -5.99 -5.79 -11.52
C VAL A 30 -6.17 -5.35 -12.97
N ASP A 31 -5.21 -4.58 -13.51
CA ASP A 31 -5.27 -3.91 -14.81
C ASP A 31 -4.05 -4.21 -15.71
N ALA A 32 -3.24 -5.21 -15.34
CA ALA A 32 -1.97 -5.55 -15.99
C ALA A 32 -0.94 -4.39 -16.05
N ARG A 33 -1.03 -3.44 -15.11
CA ARG A 33 -0.08 -2.33 -14.97
C ARG A 33 0.66 -2.35 -13.63
N ALA A 34 1.79 -1.65 -13.61
CA ALA A 34 2.61 -1.46 -12.44
C ALA A 34 3.32 -0.10 -12.50
N ASP A 35 3.68 0.43 -11.34
CA ASP A 35 4.69 1.48 -11.24
C ASP A 35 6.04 0.86 -10.91
N VAL A 36 7.10 1.60 -11.24
CA VAL A 36 8.45 1.36 -10.70
C VAL A 36 8.86 2.62 -9.99
N ALA A 37 9.29 2.49 -8.75
CA ALA A 37 9.70 3.60 -7.92
C ALA A 37 11.08 3.34 -7.31
N PHE A 38 11.85 4.40 -7.11
CA PHE A 38 13.13 4.30 -6.44
C PHE A 38 13.51 5.61 -5.75
N TRP A 39 14.36 5.49 -4.74
CA TRP A 39 14.88 6.60 -3.95
C TRP A 39 16.18 6.18 -3.25
N GLY A 40 16.91 7.16 -2.69
CA GLY A 40 18.09 6.90 -1.88
C GLY A 40 19.32 7.67 -2.33
N ALA A 41 20.50 7.24 -1.88
CA ALA A 41 21.71 8.06 -1.98
C ALA A 41 22.14 8.37 -3.42
N SER A 42 21.84 7.48 -4.37
CA SER A 42 22.18 7.65 -5.80
C SER A 42 20.95 7.87 -6.69
N GLU A 43 19.86 8.39 -6.14
CA GLU A 43 18.62 8.61 -6.91
C GLU A 43 18.82 9.54 -8.10
N GLU A 44 19.61 10.61 -7.97
CA GLU A 44 19.88 11.54 -9.08
C GLU A 44 20.73 10.87 -10.18
N ALA A 45 21.71 10.06 -9.80
CA ALA A 45 22.53 9.31 -10.75
C ALA A 45 21.70 8.24 -11.49
N ALA A 46 20.82 7.54 -10.77
CA ALA A 46 19.88 6.59 -11.37
C ALA A 46 18.88 7.30 -12.29
N ALA A 47 18.32 8.43 -11.85
CA ALA A 47 17.38 9.21 -12.66
C ALA A 47 18.02 9.71 -13.96
N LEU A 48 19.28 10.13 -13.93
CA LEU A 48 20.02 10.51 -15.13
C LEU A 48 20.28 9.30 -16.04
N ALA A 49 20.73 8.16 -15.48
CA ALA A 49 21.05 6.96 -16.25
C ALA A 49 19.82 6.33 -16.94
N PHE A 50 18.66 6.40 -16.30
CA PHE A 50 17.42 5.78 -16.78
C PHE A 50 16.39 6.78 -17.32
N THR A 51 16.69 8.09 -17.30
CA THR A 51 15.74 9.16 -17.68
C THR A 51 14.45 9.09 -16.86
N ALA A 52 14.58 8.93 -15.54
CA ALA A 52 13.43 8.77 -14.65
C ALA A 52 12.88 10.13 -14.15
N PRO A 53 11.59 10.41 -14.35
CA PRO A 53 10.98 11.59 -13.75
C PRO A 53 10.78 11.43 -12.24
N TYR A 54 10.41 12.51 -11.57
CA TYR A 54 9.75 12.38 -10.26
C TYR A 54 8.36 11.80 -10.45
N LEU A 55 7.94 10.89 -9.58
CA LEU A 55 6.58 10.35 -9.61
C LEU A 55 5.55 11.46 -9.34
N GLY A 56 5.87 12.32 -8.38
CA GLY A 56 5.00 13.42 -7.95
C GLY A 56 3.70 12.93 -7.30
N GLY A 57 3.09 13.79 -6.50
CA GLY A 57 1.83 13.51 -5.81
C GLY A 57 1.97 13.19 -4.32
N PRO A 58 0.88 13.22 -3.56
CA PRO A 58 0.91 13.06 -2.11
C PRO A 58 1.51 11.70 -1.70
N GLY A 59 2.48 11.71 -0.79
CA GLY A 59 3.13 10.51 -0.28
C GLY A 59 4.26 9.94 -1.15
N GLU A 60 4.66 10.67 -2.20
CA GLU A 60 5.77 10.29 -3.11
C GLU A 60 6.85 11.39 -3.17
N ASP A 61 6.98 12.20 -2.11
CA ASP A 61 7.98 13.26 -2.01
C ASP A 61 9.40 12.69 -2.12
N GLY A 62 10.18 13.20 -3.07
CA GLY A 62 11.54 12.72 -3.35
C GLY A 62 11.62 11.39 -4.12
N VAL A 63 10.49 10.78 -4.50
CA VAL A 63 10.49 9.49 -5.19
C VAL A 63 10.58 9.68 -6.70
N ARG A 64 11.50 8.93 -7.33
CA ARG A 64 11.69 8.87 -8.79
C ARG A 64 11.07 7.61 -9.36
N GLY A 65 10.73 7.61 -10.63
CA GLY A 65 10.27 6.40 -11.33
C GLY A 65 9.24 6.65 -12.41
N TRP A 66 8.44 5.64 -12.71
CA TRP A 66 7.40 5.68 -13.75
C TRP A 66 6.11 5.07 -13.24
N THR A 67 4.98 5.63 -13.65
CA THR A 67 3.66 5.14 -13.25
C THR A 67 2.94 4.43 -14.39
N GLY A 68 2.08 3.47 -14.05
CA GLY A 68 1.11 2.87 -14.96
C GLY A 68 1.71 2.18 -16.19
N LEU A 69 2.92 1.64 -16.09
CA LEU A 69 3.56 0.90 -17.16
C LEU A 69 2.91 -0.48 -17.35
N PRO A 70 2.92 -1.07 -18.56
CA PRO A 70 2.64 -2.49 -18.72
C PRO A 70 3.57 -3.33 -17.82
N VAL A 71 3.04 -4.36 -17.15
CA VAL A 71 3.80 -5.15 -16.16
C VAL A 71 5.13 -5.66 -16.68
N ALA A 72 5.17 -6.21 -17.90
CA ALA A 72 6.41 -6.74 -18.48
C ALA A 72 7.49 -5.66 -18.62
N GLU A 73 7.09 -4.44 -18.98
CA GLU A 73 8.00 -3.30 -19.10
C GLU A 73 8.46 -2.79 -17.72
N ALA A 74 7.54 -2.70 -16.77
CA ALA A 74 7.88 -2.36 -15.39
C ALA A 74 8.85 -3.36 -14.75
N MET A 75 8.64 -4.67 -14.96
CA MET A 75 9.56 -5.70 -14.48
C MET A 75 10.94 -5.57 -15.10
N ARG A 76 11.02 -5.31 -16.42
CA ARG A 76 12.29 -5.10 -17.12
C ARG A 76 13.04 -3.88 -16.57
N LEU A 77 12.34 -2.77 -16.34
CA LEU A 77 12.93 -1.55 -15.77
C LEU A 77 13.37 -1.74 -14.31
N ALA A 78 12.54 -2.35 -13.47
CA ALA A 78 12.88 -2.66 -12.08
C ALA A 78 14.09 -3.61 -11.98
N GLY A 79 14.17 -4.60 -12.87
CA GLY A 79 15.32 -5.49 -12.99
C GLY A 79 16.59 -4.74 -13.38
N ALA A 80 16.54 -3.92 -14.43
CA ALA A 80 17.69 -3.12 -14.87
C ALA A 80 18.17 -2.13 -13.80
N LEU A 81 17.24 -1.51 -13.04
CA LEU A 81 17.59 -0.67 -11.89
C LEU A 81 18.22 -1.46 -10.76
N SER A 82 17.74 -2.67 -10.48
CA SER A 82 18.31 -3.56 -9.48
C SER A 82 19.72 -4.01 -9.85
N ASP A 83 19.93 -4.44 -11.10
CA ASP A 83 21.25 -4.81 -11.63
C ASP A 83 22.21 -3.62 -11.58
N TRP A 84 21.76 -2.42 -11.96
CA TRP A 84 22.55 -1.21 -11.85
C TRP A 84 22.88 -0.88 -10.39
N LYS A 85 21.93 -1.00 -9.46
CA LYS A 85 22.20 -0.83 -8.03
C LYS A 85 23.25 -1.83 -7.54
N ASP A 86 23.11 -3.10 -7.91
CA ASP A 86 23.92 -4.20 -7.37
C ASP A 86 25.32 -4.27 -7.97
N ALA A 87 25.55 -3.65 -9.13
CA ALA A 87 26.87 -3.48 -9.72
C ALA A 87 27.81 -2.61 -8.88
N ASP A 88 27.29 -1.81 -7.94
CA ASP A 88 28.10 -0.99 -7.03
C ASP A 88 27.38 -0.80 -5.68
N PRO A 89 27.86 -1.46 -4.60
CA PRO A 89 27.28 -1.35 -3.27
C PRO A 89 27.21 0.08 -2.72
N ALA A 90 28.02 1.02 -3.22
CA ALA A 90 27.97 2.42 -2.79
C ALA A 90 26.70 3.13 -3.25
N ARG A 91 25.99 2.60 -4.27
CA ARG A 91 24.81 3.26 -4.86
C ARG A 91 23.64 3.40 -3.88
N ARG A 92 23.51 2.48 -2.90
CA ARG A 92 22.52 2.52 -1.79
C ARG A 92 21.15 3.05 -2.23
N LEU A 93 20.60 2.41 -3.26
CA LEU A 93 19.30 2.73 -3.83
C LEU A 93 18.25 1.75 -3.27
N VAL A 94 17.02 2.18 -3.11
CA VAL A 94 15.87 1.28 -2.92
C VAL A 94 15.09 1.26 -4.22
N VAL A 95 14.68 0.07 -4.67
CA VAL A 95 13.88 -0.11 -5.88
C VAL A 95 12.63 -0.89 -5.52
N ASP A 96 11.48 -0.32 -5.82
CA ASP A 96 10.16 -0.89 -5.60
C ASP A 96 9.50 -1.19 -6.96
N PHE A 97 9.08 -2.45 -7.14
CA PHE A 97 8.11 -2.81 -8.16
C PHE A 97 6.71 -2.80 -7.54
N ARG A 98 5.83 -1.95 -8.05
CA ARG A 98 4.51 -1.66 -7.46
C ARG A 98 3.40 -2.08 -8.43
N PRO A 99 3.04 -3.38 -8.52
CA PRO A 99 1.92 -3.80 -9.35
C PRO A 99 0.65 -3.11 -8.88
N HIS A 100 -0.27 -2.77 -9.78
CA HIS A 100 -1.56 -2.18 -9.42
C HIS A 100 -2.51 -3.22 -8.80
N SER A 101 -2.04 -3.96 -7.80
CA SER A 101 -2.83 -4.85 -6.95
C SER A 101 -3.60 -4.04 -5.91
N HIS A 102 -4.61 -4.63 -5.25
CA HIS A 102 -5.36 -3.91 -4.21
C HIS A 102 -4.45 -3.51 -3.04
N HIS A 103 -3.43 -4.32 -2.72
CA HIS A 103 -2.44 -3.98 -1.71
C HIS A 103 -1.70 -2.68 -2.04
N TRP A 104 -1.15 -2.56 -3.25
CA TRP A 104 -0.40 -1.37 -3.63
C TRP A 104 -1.28 -0.15 -3.85
N GLN A 105 -2.50 -0.34 -4.36
CA GLN A 105 -3.49 0.74 -4.48
C GLN A 105 -3.84 1.31 -3.11
N ILE A 106 -4.16 0.45 -2.12
CA ILE A 106 -4.50 0.93 -0.78
C ILE A 106 -3.27 1.53 -0.08
N MET A 107 -2.08 0.98 -0.29
CA MET A 107 -0.86 1.54 0.28
C MET A 107 -0.51 2.92 -0.33
N ARG A 108 -0.78 3.14 -1.61
CA ARG A 108 -0.68 4.47 -2.23
C ARG A 108 -1.62 5.46 -1.52
N ALA A 109 -2.87 5.07 -1.29
CA ALA A 109 -3.84 5.92 -0.58
C ALA A 109 -3.43 6.20 0.88
N VAL A 110 -2.86 5.20 1.57
CA VAL A 110 -2.32 5.35 2.93
C VAL A 110 -1.13 6.31 2.96
N ARG A 111 -0.15 6.19 2.04
CA ARG A 111 0.99 7.11 1.97
C ARG A 111 0.57 8.56 1.68
N ALA A 112 -0.45 8.72 0.86
CA ALA A 112 -1.03 10.03 0.53
C ALA A 112 -1.80 10.69 1.69
N SER A 113 -2.04 9.97 2.80
CA SER A 113 -2.93 10.37 3.87
C SER A 113 -2.17 10.74 5.15
N PRO A 114 -2.38 11.95 5.72
CA PRO A 114 -1.78 12.31 7.00
C PRO A 114 -2.31 11.46 8.18
N LEU A 115 -3.45 10.79 7.98
CA LEU A 115 -4.05 9.88 8.95
C LEU A 115 -3.55 8.43 8.81
N GLN A 116 -2.63 8.17 7.86
CA GLN A 116 -2.15 6.82 7.53
C GLN A 116 -3.31 5.86 7.26
N ALA A 117 -4.33 6.36 6.53
CA ALA A 117 -5.53 5.63 6.18
C ALA A 117 -5.88 5.83 4.71
N GLY A 118 -6.37 4.78 4.07
CA GLY A 118 -6.70 4.79 2.64
C GLY A 118 -7.86 3.85 2.34
N THR A 119 -8.51 4.05 1.19
CA THR A 119 -9.58 3.17 0.73
C THR A 119 -9.28 2.64 -0.66
N VAL A 120 -9.81 1.45 -0.97
CA VAL A 120 -9.78 0.84 -2.30
C VAL A 120 -11.10 0.12 -2.55
N GLU A 121 -11.53 0.05 -3.80
CA GLU A 121 -12.71 -0.73 -4.19
C GLU A 121 -12.27 -2.17 -4.51
N VAL A 122 -12.95 -3.16 -3.93
CA VAL A 122 -12.71 -4.60 -4.12
C VAL A 122 -14.06 -5.29 -4.24
N GLY A 123 -14.27 -6.12 -5.26
CA GLY A 123 -15.51 -6.90 -5.39
C GLY A 123 -16.80 -6.06 -5.41
N GLY A 124 -16.73 -4.77 -5.77
CA GLY A 124 -17.86 -3.84 -5.74
C GLY A 124 -18.14 -3.20 -4.37
N ALA A 125 -17.29 -3.44 -3.37
CA ALA A 125 -17.37 -2.81 -2.05
C ALA A 125 -16.11 -2.02 -1.72
N ARG A 126 -16.27 -0.99 -0.90
CA ARG A 126 -15.16 -0.19 -0.39
C ARG A 126 -14.50 -0.86 0.79
N VAL A 127 -13.19 -1.02 0.72
CA VAL A 127 -12.34 -1.48 1.81
C VAL A 127 -11.55 -0.29 2.36
N LEU A 128 -11.55 -0.13 3.68
CA LEU A 128 -10.72 0.82 4.41
C LEU A 128 -9.50 0.10 4.97
N CYS A 129 -8.31 0.71 4.84
CA CYS A 129 -7.11 0.33 5.56
C CYS A 129 -6.68 1.48 6.46
N THR A 130 -6.24 1.14 7.66
CA THR A 130 -5.55 2.07 8.55
C THR A 130 -4.25 1.45 9.03
N MET A 131 -3.25 2.28 9.30
CA MET A 131 -2.02 1.86 9.97
C MET A 131 -2.02 2.38 11.41
N PRO A 132 -2.40 1.55 12.40
CA PRO A 132 -2.41 1.98 13.79
C PRO A 132 -1.00 2.31 14.28
N ARG A 133 -0.87 3.43 15.01
CA ARG A 133 0.42 3.89 15.56
C ARG A 133 1.01 2.90 16.57
N GLN A 134 0.15 2.16 17.26
CA GLN A 134 0.52 1.10 18.21
C GLN A 134 1.21 -0.09 17.52
N GLY A 135 1.13 -0.18 16.19
CA GLY A 135 1.76 -1.25 15.42
C GLY A 135 1.03 -2.59 15.56
N ASP A 136 1.83 -3.65 15.66
CA ASP A 136 1.35 -5.03 15.74
C ASP A 136 0.80 -5.35 17.13
N GLY A 137 -0.21 -6.23 17.19
CA GLY A 137 -0.79 -6.58 18.48
C GLY A 137 -2.14 -7.26 18.40
N ARG A 138 -2.81 -7.28 19.55
CA ARG A 138 -4.17 -7.80 19.72
C ARG A 138 -5.02 -6.69 20.29
N PHE A 139 -6.11 -6.39 19.61
CA PHE A 139 -6.94 -5.24 19.95
C PHE A 139 -8.39 -5.67 20.04
N PRO A 140 -9.11 -5.30 21.12
CA PRO A 140 -10.52 -5.64 21.26
C PRO A 140 -11.35 -4.86 20.23
N VAL A 141 -12.41 -5.51 19.77
CA VAL A 141 -13.31 -5.03 18.74
C VAL A 141 -14.73 -5.04 19.26
N SER A 142 -15.43 -3.93 19.11
CA SER A 142 -16.85 -3.80 19.44
C SER A 142 -17.61 -3.13 18.30
N ALA A 143 -18.94 -3.31 18.29
CA ALA A 143 -19.84 -2.63 17.38
C ALA A 143 -20.96 -1.92 18.12
N ASP A 144 -21.29 -0.72 17.64
CA ASP A 144 -22.51 -0.02 18.04
C ASP A 144 -23.67 -0.51 17.16
N LEU A 145 -24.82 -0.76 17.79
CA LEU A 145 -26.02 -1.22 17.10
C LEU A 145 -27.11 -0.14 17.18
N ASP A 146 -27.92 -0.02 16.13
CA ASP A 146 -29.14 0.79 16.16
C ASP A 146 -30.25 0.11 17.00
N PRO A 147 -31.40 0.77 17.23
CA PRO A 147 -32.52 0.17 17.98
C PRO A 147 -33.11 -1.10 17.36
N THR A 148 -32.82 -1.39 16.09
CA THR A 148 -33.24 -2.61 15.38
C THR A 148 -32.20 -3.73 15.45
N GLY A 149 -31.06 -3.47 16.09
CA GLY A 149 -29.95 -4.41 16.22
C GLY A 149 -28.97 -4.41 15.03
N ARG A 150 -29.07 -3.45 14.11
CA ARG A 150 -28.15 -3.37 12.96
C ARG A 150 -26.86 -2.64 13.33
N PRO A 151 -25.68 -3.14 12.92
CA PRO A 151 -24.42 -2.43 13.15
C PRO A 151 -24.41 -1.06 12.47
N VAL A 152 -24.02 -0.03 13.23
CA VAL A 152 -23.84 1.35 12.72
C VAL A 152 -22.40 1.84 12.84
N SER A 153 -21.59 1.21 13.70
CA SER A 153 -20.17 1.49 13.83
C SER A 153 -19.42 0.21 14.23
N VAL A 154 -18.15 0.13 13.85
CA VAL A 154 -17.19 -0.86 14.38
C VAL A 154 -16.03 -0.07 14.97
N ARG A 155 -15.63 -0.43 16.19
CA ARG A 155 -14.54 0.18 16.95
C ARG A 155 -13.49 -0.86 17.25
N VAL A 156 -12.24 -0.51 16.97
CA VAL A 156 -11.04 -1.23 17.44
C VAL A 156 -10.38 -0.33 18.46
N ALA A 157 -10.21 -0.81 19.70
CA ALA A 157 -9.62 0.00 20.76
C ALA A 157 -8.11 -0.28 20.85
N PHE A 158 -7.32 0.79 20.84
CA PHE A 158 -5.88 0.72 21.01
C PHE A 158 -5.51 1.23 22.40
N PRO A 159 -4.58 0.58 23.11
CA PRO A 159 -4.03 1.11 24.35
C PRO A 159 -3.34 2.46 24.08
N GLU A 160 -3.39 3.34 25.08
CA GLU A 160 -2.68 4.63 25.08
C GLU A 160 -1.16 4.45 25.05
#